data_AF-A0A8X8XGW3-F1
#
_entry.id   AF-A0A8X8XGW3-F1
#
_cell.length_a   1.000
_cell.length_b   1.000
_cell.length_c   1.000
_cell.angle_alpha   90.00
_cell.angle_beta   90.00
_cell.angle_gamma   90.00
#
_symmetry.space_group_name_H-M   'P 1'
#
loop_
_entity.id
_entity.type
_entity.pdbx_description
1 polymer ?
#
loop_
_entity_poly.entity_id
_entity_poly.type
_entity_poly.pdbx_seq_one_letter_code
_entity_poly.pdbx_strand_id
1 'polypeptide(L)'
;MENTALQSCGSISSTSTLTQVYDAHGAGCSSTPSEFVNHGLILWHQNRQKWALDKKPENRAQQLREPKLSWNATYDSLLSNNKPFDKPVPLGEMVDFLVAVWEQEGMYD
;
A
#
# COMPACT_ATOMS: atom_id res chain seq x y z
N MET A 1 6.32 -59.05 18.60
CA MET A 1 6.00 -57.67 19.02
C MET A 1 6.69 -56.77 18.01
N GLU A 2 6.16 -56.76 16.79
CA GLU A 2 6.61 -55.91 15.68
C GLU A 2 5.49 -54.93 15.35
N ASN A 3 5.70 -53.65 15.64
CA ASN A 3 4.88 -52.56 15.14
C ASN A 3 5.80 -51.64 14.34
N THR A 4 5.94 -51.92 13.05
CA THR A 4 6.62 -51.01 12.11
C THR A 4 5.55 -50.10 11.53
N ALA A 5 5.43 -48.90 12.10
CA ALA A 5 4.60 -47.83 11.58
C ALA A 5 5.07 -47.48 10.15
N LEU A 6 4.30 -47.90 9.14
CA LEU A 6 4.41 -47.36 7.79
C LEU A 6 3.96 -45.89 7.85
N GLN A 7 4.91 -44.97 7.96
CA GLN A 7 4.64 -43.55 7.73
C GLN A 7 4.46 -43.36 6.22
N SER A 8 3.19 -43.27 5.82
CA SER A 8 2.77 -42.81 4.50
C SER A 8 3.19 -41.35 4.36
N CYS A 9 4.21 -41.09 3.53
CA CYS A 9 4.54 -39.74 3.10
C CYS A 9 3.42 -39.23 2.18
N GLY A 10 2.39 -38.66 2.79
CA GLY A 10 1.32 -37.95 2.10
C GLY A 10 1.84 -36.65 1.51
N SER A 11 2.45 -36.71 0.33
CA SER A 11 2.75 -35.52 -0.47
C SER A 11 1.56 -35.18 -1.35
N ILE A 12 0.64 -34.37 -0.84
CA ILE A 12 -0.30 -33.64 -1.68
C ILE A 12 0.41 -32.38 -2.19
N SER A 13 0.95 -32.46 -3.40
CA SER A 13 1.36 -31.28 -4.16
C SER A 13 0.27 -30.97 -5.19
N SER A 14 -0.39 -29.82 -5.05
CA SER A 14 -1.28 -29.27 -6.08
C SER A 14 -0.74 -27.96 -6.62
N THR A 15 -0.43 -28.05 -7.92
CA THR A 15 -0.52 -27.05 -9.02
C THR A 15 0.16 -25.69 -8.87
N SER A 16 1.17 -25.43 -9.72
CA SER A 16 0.93 -24.74 -11.00
C SER A 16 2.11 -24.82 -11.98
N THR A 17 1.85 -25.41 -13.15
CA THR A 17 2.44 -25.18 -14.49
C THR A 17 3.84 -24.56 -14.61
N LEU A 18 4.85 -25.36 -14.99
CA LEU A 18 5.83 -24.96 -15.99
C LEU A 18 6.39 -26.18 -16.75
N THR A 19 6.12 -26.20 -18.06
CA THR A 19 6.70 -27.03 -19.13
C THR A 19 7.76 -28.06 -18.75
N GLN A 20 7.35 -29.33 -18.81
CA GLN A 20 8.19 -30.51 -18.89
C GLN A 20 8.71 -30.66 -20.33
N VAL A 21 9.96 -30.29 -20.62
CA VAL A 21 10.74 -30.79 -21.78
C VAL A 21 12.23 -30.67 -21.47
N TYR A 22 12.91 -31.78 -21.14
CA TYR A 22 14.03 -32.39 -21.87
C TYR A 22 14.85 -33.31 -20.94
N ASP A 23 15.02 -34.56 -21.37
CA ASP A 23 15.85 -35.59 -20.74
C ASP A 23 17.35 -35.29 -20.95
N ALA A 24 18.19 -35.57 -19.94
CA ALA A 24 19.46 -36.29 -20.11
C ALA A 24 20.29 -36.41 -18.81
N HIS A 25 20.21 -37.59 -18.17
CA HIS A 25 21.28 -38.40 -17.56
C HIS A 25 22.58 -37.72 -17.06
N GLY A 26 22.89 -37.94 -15.77
CA GLY A 26 24.28 -37.91 -15.27
C GLY A 26 24.40 -37.47 -13.81
N ALA A 27 24.82 -38.38 -12.92
CA ALA A 27 25.04 -38.14 -11.50
C ALA A 27 26.02 -36.99 -11.21
N GLY A 28 25.70 -36.12 -10.26
CA GLY A 28 26.69 -35.23 -9.66
C GLY A 28 26.13 -33.98 -8.98
N CYS A 29 26.23 -33.95 -7.65
CA CYS A 29 26.07 -32.81 -6.74
C CYS A 29 24.64 -32.28 -6.50
N SER A 30 24.19 -32.43 -5.25
CA SER A 30 23.02 -31.75 -4.71
C SER A 30 23.27 -30.24 -4.64
N SER A 31 23.13 -29.53 -5.76
CA SER A 31 22.83 -28.11 -5.71
C SER A 31 21.33 -27.99 -5.51
N THR A 32 20.89 -27.93 -4.26
CA THR A 32 19.56 -27.38 -3.97
C THR A 32 19.49 -26.04 -4.69
N PRO A 33 18.57 -25.82 -5.66
CA PRO A 33 18.47 -24.54 -6.30
C PRO A 33 18.17 -23.52 -5.21
N SER A 34 18.95 -22.44 -5.16
CA SER A 34 18.71 -21.34 -4.22
C SER A 34 17.23 -20.95 -4.30
N GLU A 35 16.55 -20.96 -3.17
CA GLU A 35 15.15 -20.56 -3.09
C GLU A 35 15.01 -19.14 -3.67
N PHE A 36 13.98 -18.92 -4.48
CA PHE A 36 13.73 -17.60 -5.07
C PHE A 36 13.39 -16.60 -3.96
N VAL A 37 14.23 -15.59 -3.81
CA VAL A 37 13.99 -14.50 -2.86
C VAL A 37 13.30 -13.34 -3.57
N ASN A 38 12.06 -13.04 -3.18
CA ASN A 38 11.35 -11.87 -3.65
C ASN A 38 11.82 -10.61 -2.90
N HIS A 39 12.86 -9.98 -3.42
CA HIS A 39 13.44 -8.75 -2.84
C HIS A 39 12.44 -7.58 -2.80
N GLY A 40 11.51 -7.50 -3.77
CA GLY A 40 10.47 -6.46 -3.81
C GLY A 40 9.46 -6.59 -2.67
N LEU A 41 9.03 -7.82 -2.36
CA LEU A 41 8.14 -8.09 -1.23
C LEU A 41 8.80 -7.74 0.11
N ILE A 42 10.08 -8.08 0.26
CA ILE A 42 10.86 -7.76 1.47
C ILE A 42 10.93 -6.25 1.66
N LEU A 43 11.26 -5.50 0.61
CA LEU A 43 11.35 -4.05 0.65
C LEU A 43 9.99 -3.40 0.95
N TRP A 44 8.91 -3.92 0.37
CA TRP A 44 7.55 -3.43 0.65
C TRP A 44 7.16 -3.65 2.12
N HIS A 45 7.43 -4.83 2.69
CA HIS A 45 7.19 -5.10 4.11
C HIS A 45 7.97 -4.15 5.02
N GLN A 46 9.26 -3.92 4.74
CA GLN A 46 10.09 -3.00 5.51
C GLN A 46 9.56 -1.56 5.46
N ASN A 47 9.18 -1.08 4.27
CA ASN A 47 8.63 0.27 4.10
C ASN A 47 7.30 0.42 4.83
N ARG A 48 6.40 -0.57 4.71
CA ARG A 48 5.11 -0.56 5.41
C ARG A 48 5.29 -0.53 6.93
N GLN A 49 6.24 -1.29 7.48
CA GLN A 49 6.52 -1.30 8.92
C GLN A 49 6.97 0.08 9.42
N LYS A 50 7.86 0.75 8.67
CA LYS A 50 8.27 2.14 8.98
C LYS A 50 7.07 3.09 8.95
N TRP A 51 6.26 3.02 7.89
CA TRP A 51 5.04 3.82 7.76
C TRP A 51 4.01 3.57 8.87
N ALA A 52 3.95 2.35 9.43
CA ALA A 52 3.05 2.02 10.53
C ALA A 52 3.60 2.48 11.89
N LEU A 53 4.92 2.42 12.11
CA LEU A 53 5.56 2.93 13.33
C LEU A 53 5.59 4.47 13.38
N ASP A 54 5.69 5.13 12.23
CA ASP A 54 5.64 6.59 12.12
C ASP A 54 4.23 7.16 12.37
N LYS A 55 3.22 6.30 12.53
CA LYS A 55 1.88 6.67 13.02
C LYS A 55 1.86 6.78 14.54
N LYS A 56 2.82 7.48 15.14
CA LYS A 56 2.45 8.21 16.34
C LYS A 56 1.42 9.23 15.86
N PRO A 57 0.17 9.24 16.35
CA PRO A 57 -0.63 10.44 16.23
C PRO A 57 0.13 11.47 17.05
N GLU A 58 1.08 12.15 16.41
CA GLU A 58 1.51 13.45 16.89
C GLU A 58 0.20 14.19 17.06
N ASN A 59 -0.09 14.55 18.30
CA ASN A 59 -1.24 15.31 18.73
C ASN A 59 -1.27 16.64 17.94
N ARG A 60 -1.62 16.57 16.67
CA ARG A 60 -2.34 17.58 15.92
C ARG A 60 -3.81 17.34 16.21
N ALA A 61 -4.15 17.26 17.49
CA ALA A 61 -5.30 18.01 17.92
C ALA A 61 -5.11 19.38 17.28
N GLN A 62 -5.88 19.65 16.23
CA GLN A 62 -6.58 20.90 15.93
C GLN A 62 -6.09 22.12 16.75
N GLN A 63 -4.78 22.33 16.84
CA GLN A 63 -4.22 23.62 17.19
C GLN A 63 -4.77 24.47 16.07
N LEU A 64 -5.67 25.37 16.45
CA LEU A 64 -6.34 26.40 15.67
C LEU A 64 -5.35 27.00 14.68
N ARG A 65 -5.10 26.26 13.61
CA ARG A 65 -4.12 26.61 12.61
C ARG A 65 -4.93 27.47 11.69
N GLU A 66 -4.48 28.71 11.53
CA GLU A 66 -5.12 29.64 10.62
C GLU A 66 -5.42 28.92 9.29
N PRO A 67 -6.67 29.02 8.79
CA PRO A 67 -7.03 28.49 7.48
C PRO A 67 -5.96 28.91 6.48
N LYS A 68 -5.39 27.92 5.77
CA LYS A 68 -4.47 28.19 4.65
C LYS A 68 -5.23 28.73 3.45
N LEU A 69 -6.46 28.28 3.27
CA LEU A 69 -7.40 28.79 2.30
C LEU A 69 -7.96 30.11 2.81
N SER A 70 -7.99 31.09 1.92
CA SER A 70 -8.65 32.37 2.19
C SER A 70 -10.15 32.13 2.36
N TRP A 71 -10.77 32.78 3.35
CA TRP A 71 -12.23 32.82 3.49
C TRP A 71 -12.94 33.39 2.26
N ASN A 72 -12.24 34.22 1.48
CA ASN A 72 -12.76 34.82 0.25
C ASN A 72 -12.33 34.05 -1.02
N ALA A 73 -11.77 32.84 -0.86
CA ALA A 73 -11.41 32.04 -2.01
C ALA A 73 -12.68 31.56 -2.75
N THR A 74 -12.65 31.60 -4.07
CA THR A 74 -13.65 30.94 -4.93
C THR A 74 -13.06 29.68 -5.55
N TYR A 75 -13.94 28.78 -6.02
CA TYR A 75 -13.52 27.56 -6.72
C TYR A 75 -12.56 27.88 -7.85
N ASP A 76 -12.91 28.84 -8.70
CA ASP A 76 -12.05 29.30 -9.79
C ASP A 76 -10.72 29.84 -9.27
N SER A 77 -10.70 30.62 -8.19
CA SER A 77 -9.44 31.17 -7.67
C SER A 77 -8.46 30.09 -7.18
N LEU A 78 -8.96 28.94 -6.69
CA LEU A 78 -8.12 27.86 -6.17
C LEU A 78 -7.79 26.79 -7.21
N LEU A 79 -8.72 26.50 -8.12
CA LEU A 79 -8.65 25.34 -9.02
C LEU A 79 -8.59 25.71 -10.51
N SER A 80 -8.68 26.99 -10.89
CA SER A 80 -8.46 27.40 -12.30
C SER A 80 -7.05 27.11 -12.80
N ASN A 81 -6.10 26.87 -11.90
CA ASN A 81 -4.69 26.72 -12.23
C ASN A 81 -4.07 25.58 -11.41
N ASN A 82 -3.25 24.75 -12.07
CA ASN A 82 -2.61 23.56 -11.47
C ASN A 82 -1.34 23.86 -10.64
N LYS A 83 -1.09 25.12 -10.27
CA LYS A 83 0.05 25.47 -9.41
C LYS A 83 -0.16 24.89 -8.00
N PRO A 84 0.89 24.31 -7.40
CA PRO A 84 0.85 23.90 -6.00
C PRO A 84 0.55 25.07 -5.07
N PHE A 85 -0.13 24.79 -3.95
CA PHE A 85 -0.29 25.76 -2.87
C PHE A 85 1.05 26.07 -2.20
N ASP A 86 1.23 27.33 -1.78
CA ASP A 86 2.44 27.78 -1.07
C ASP A 86 2.71 26.99 0.22
N LYS A 87 1.66 26.45 0.85
CA LYS A 87 1.73 25.60 2.04
C LYS A 87 0.80 24.39 1.86
N PRO A 88 1.17 23.18 2.33
CA PRO A 88 0.35 21.98 2.15
C PRO A 88 -1.04 22.11 2.80
N VAL A 89 -2.12 22.11 2.03
CA VAL A 89 -3.49 22.25 2.57
C VAL A 89 -3.93 20.95 3.26
N PRO A 90 -4.38 20.99 4.54
CA PRO A 90 -5.00 19.84 5.19
C PRO A 90 -6.21 19.38 4.40
N LEU A 91 -6.39 18.07 4.24
CA LEU A 91 -7.49 17.52 3.45
C LEU A 91 -8.87 17.98 3.97
N GLY A 92 -9.06 17.99 5.29
CA GLY A 92 -10.33 18.44 5.89
C GLY A 92 -10.67 19.88 5.50
N GLU A 93 -9.69 20.77 5.47
CA GLU A 93 -9.89 22.17 5.09
C GLU A 93 -10.34 22.33 3.63
N MET A 94 -9.80 21.50 2.72
CA MET A 94 -10.25 21.48 1.32
C MET A 94 -11.66 20.92 1.17
N VAL A 95 -12.02 19.89 1.96
CA VAL A 95 -13.37 19.32 1.97
C VAL A 95 -14.38 20.34 2.47
N ASP A 96 -14.10 21.00 3.60
CA ASP A 96 -14.96 22.02 4.18
C ASP A 96 -15.20 23.18 3.19
N PHE A 97 -14.14 23.62 2.50
CA PHE A 97 -14.23 24.62 1.43
C PHE A 97 -15.17 24.19 0.28
N LEU A 98 -15.01 22.96 -0.23
CA LEU A 98 -15.83 22.46 -1.34
C LEU A 98 -17.31 22.33 -0.96
N VAL A 99 -17.59 21.86 0.27
CA VAL A 99 -18.96 21.78 0.80
C VAL A 99 -19.59 23.17 0.84
N ALA A 100 -18.89 24.18 1.36
CA ALA A 100 -19.39 25.55 1.42
C ALA A 100 -19.69 26.14 0.02
N VAL A 101 -18.84 25.85 -0.97
CA VAL A 101 -19.09 26.28 -2.37
C VAL A 101 -20.33 25.60 -2.95
N TRP A 102 -20.48 24.29 -2.77
CA TRP A 102 -21.63 23.55 -3.30
C TRP A 102 -22.95 23.96 -2.66
N GLU A 103 -22.95 24.23 -1.35
CA GLU A 103 -24.10 24.79 -0.64
C GLU A 103 -24.46 26.18 -1.17
N GLN A 104 -23.47 27.04 -1.40
CA GLN A 104 -23.69 28.37 -1.96
C GLN A 104 -24.25 28.33 -3.40
N GLU A 105 -23.84 27.35 -4.19
CA GLU A 105 -24.28 27.17 -5.58
C GLU A 105 -25.63 26.43 -5.70
N GLY A 106 -26.20 25.95 -4.58
CA GLY A 106 -27.50 25.27 -4.56
C GLY A 106 -27.46 23.86 -5.17
N MET A 107 -26.31 23.18 -5.14
CA MET A 107 -26.15 21.83 -5.70
C MET A 107 -26.92 20.73 -4.94
N TYR A 108 -27.52 21.09 -3.80
CA TYR A 108 -28.25 20.19 -2.92
C TYR A 108 -29.76 20.48 -2.82
N ASP A 109 -30.25 21.50 -3.54
CA ASP A 109 -31.68 21.87 -3.62
C ASP A 109 -32.36 21.30 -4.88
#